data_AF-A0A944RSS0-F1
#
_entry.id   AF-A0A944RSS0-F1
#
_cell.length_a   1.000
_cell.length_b   1.000
_cell.length_c   1.000
_cell.angle_alpha   90.00
_cell.angle_beta   90.00
_cell.angle_gamma   90.00
#
_symmetry.space_group_name_H-M   'P 1'
#
loop_
_entity.id
_entity.type
_entity.pdbx_description
1 polymer ?
#
loop_
_entity_poly.entity_id
_entity_poly.type
_entity_poly.pdbx_seq_one_letter_code
_entity_poly.pdbx_strand_id
1 'polypeptide(L)'
;MGLFSKLFKRKNVFQKIDESIDIIKHGVYLRLLSKYNAKYDFGFDGLLAAAVTNEMFSEFSSSVEGKEFQATHRDLIDKELYLLKSEEEIKNIISSALRIRMKIIYETQTSGSYDKDLGKPYAKLRSLGLADHDAEIPTPEKFISMAEKFFKSSQ
;
A
#
# COMPACT_ATOMS: atom_id res chain seq x y z
N MET A 1 27.41 -25.18 2.14
CA MET A 1 26.07 -24.63 2.49
C MET A 1 25.67 -23.61 1.43
N GLY A 2 25.18 -24.12 0.30
CA GLY A 2 25.31 -23.51 -1.01
C GLY A 2 24.21 -22.51 -1.40
N LEU A 3 24.48 -21.83 -2.51
CA LEU A 3 23.69 -20.78 -3.18
C LEU A 3 22.16 -21.00 -3.13
N PHE A 4 21.69 -22.23 -3.28
CA PHE A 4 20.27 -22.60 -3.17
C PHE A 4 19.64 -22.20 -1.83
N SER A 5 20.34 -22.43 -0.70
CA SER A 5 19.82 -22.05 0.63
C SER A 5 19.66 -20.53 0.80
N LYS A 6 20.50 -19.73 0.15
CA LYS A 6 20.38 -18.26 0.14
C LYS A 6 19.20 -17.82 -0.74
N LEU A 7 19.00 -18.45 -1.89
CA LEU A 7 17.88 -18.16 -2.80
C LEU A 7 16.52 -18.50 -2.17
N PHE A 8 16.39 -19.68 -1.53
CA PHE A 8 15.16 -20.05 -0.82
C PHE A 8 14.85 -19.12 0.35
N LYS A 9 15.85 -18.76 1.17
CA LYS A 9 15.68 -17.78 2.25
C LYS A 9 15.22 -16.42 1.72
N ARG A 10 15.78 -15.96 0.61
CA ARG A 10 15.41 -14.69 -0.03
C ARG A 10 13.97 -14.70 -0.55
N LYS A 11 13.56 -15.79 -1.21
CA LYS A 11 12.17 -15.97 -1.67
C LYS A 11 11.16 -15.90 -0.51
N ASN A 12 11.46 -16.59 0.59
CA ASN A 12 10.59 -16.57 1.78
C ASN A 12 10.48 -15.18 2.41
N VAL A 13 11.56 -14.39 2.41
CA VAL A 13 11.52 -13.01 2.93
C VAL A 13 10.65 -12.12 2.04
N PHE A 14 10.75 -12.22 0.72
CA PHE A 14 9.93 -11.43 -0.20
C PHE A 14 8.44 -11.76 -0.07
N GLN A 15 8.11 -13.05 0.03
CA GLN A 15 6.73 -13.47 0.29
C GLN A 15 6.19 -12.85 1.58
N LYS A 16 6.96 -12.85 2.67
CA LYS A 16 6.54 -12.22 3.93
C LYS A 16 6.34 -10.71 3.82
N ILE A 17 7.13 -10.04 2.97
CA ILE A 17 6.96 -8.60 2.73
C ILE A 17 5.68 -8.35 1.93
N ASP A 18 5.40 -9.14 0.90
CA ASP A 18 4.14 -9.04 0.14
C ASP A 18 2.93 -9.28 1.06
N GLU A 19 2.96 -10.34 1.89
CA GLU A 19 1.95 -10.61 2.90
C GLU A 19 1.80 -9.43 3.88
N SER A 20 2.90 -8.80 4.30
CA SER A 20 2.89 -7.62 5.16
C SER A 20 2.29 -6.39 4.49
N ILE A 21 2.51 -6.22 3.18
CA ILE A 21 1.87 -5.16 2.39
C ILE A 21 0.36 -5.39 2.33
N ASP A 22 -0.08 -6.63 2.12
CA ASP A 22 -1.51 -6.96 2.12
C ASP A 22 -2.16 -6.73 3.49
N ILE A 23 -1.45 -7.05 4.58
CA ILE A 23 -1.88 -6.71 5.95
C ILE A 23 -2.04 -5.20 6.13
N ILE A 24 -1.09 -4.40 5.62
CA ILE A 24 -1.19 -2.93 5.66
C ILE A 24 -2.41 -2.44 4.88
N LYS A 25 -2.64 -2.95 3.67
CA LYS A 25 -3.84 -2.61 2.87
C LYS A 25 -5.12 -2.89 3.64
N HIS A 26 -5.21 -4.05 4.28
CA HIS A 26 -6.37 -4.40 5.11
C HIS A 26 -6.53 -3.45 6.31
N GLY A 27 -5.44 -3.11 7.00
CA GLY A 27 -5.49 -2.16 8.12
C GLY A 27 -5.94 -0.76 7.68
N VAL A 28 -5.41 -0.27 6.55
CA VAL A 28 -5.82 1.02 5.97
C VAL A 28 -7.30 0.99 5.59
N TYR A 29 -7.74 -0.08 4.91
CA TYR A 29 -9.15 -0.28 4.58
C TYR A 29 -10.05 -0.23 5.82
N LEU A 30 -9.71 -0.95 6.90
CA LEU A 30 -10.52 -0.98 8.12
C LEU A 30 -10.63 0.39 8.78
N ARG A 31 -9.52 1.14 8.87
CA ARG A 31 -9.52 2.51 9.41
C ARG A 31 -10.37 3.45 8.55
N LEU A 32 -10.25 3.37 7.24
CA LEU A 32 -11.04 4.16 6.30
C LEU A 32 -12.52 3.79 6.37
N LEU A 33 -12.84 2.51 6.42
CA LEU A 33 -14.21 2.01 6.58
C LEU A 33 -14.82 2.59 7.85
N SER A 34 -14.17 2.46 9.00
CA SER A 34 -14.66 3.03 10.26
C SER A 34 -14.93 4.54 10.16
N LYS A 35 -14.03 5.29 9.51
CA LYS A 35 -14.18 6.73 9.26
C LYS A 35 -15.33 7.05 8.31
N TYR A 36 -15.56 6.24 7.29
CA TYR A 36 -16.56 6.46 6.25
C TYR A 36 -17.95 5.98 6.64
N ASN A 37 -18.07 4.91 7.42
CA ASN A 37 -19.34 4.45 7.99
C ASN A 37 -20.01 5.56 8.83
N ALA A 38 -19.23 6.44 9.45
CA ALA A 38 -19.74 7.57 10.22
C ALA A 38 -20.23 8.76 9.36
N LYS A 39 -19.90 8.77 8.06
CA LYS A 39 -20.05 9.93 7.17
C LYS A 39 -20.89 9.65 5.91
N TYR A 40 -20.96 8.39 5.49
CA TYR A 40 -21.59 7.95 4.25
C TYR A 40 -22.55 6.78 4.50
N ASP A 41 -23.42 6.53 3.54
CA ASP A 41 -24.42 5.45 3.63
C ASP A 41 -23.77 4.06 3.60
N PHE A 42 -24.47 3.12 4.25
CA PHE A 42 -24.04 1.73 4.36
C PHE A 42 -23.83 1.08 2.98
N GLY A 43 -22.67 0.45 2.79
CA GLY A 43 -22.26 -0.22 1.55
C GLY A 43 -21.50 0.71 0.58
N PHE A 44 -21.74 2.02 0.63
CA PHE A 44 -20.94 3.01 -0.10
C PHE A 44 -19.59 3.24 0.59
N ASP A 45 -19.62 3.31 1.92
CA ASP A 45 -18.46 3.39 2.82
C ASP A 45 -17.35 2.37 2.50
N GLY A 46 -17.71 1.11 2.31
CA GLY A 46 -16.77 0.04 1.98
C GLY A 46 -16.18 0.15 0.58
N LEU A 47 -17.00 0.49 -0.42
CA LEU A 47 -16.50 0.72 -1.78
C LEU A 47 -15.55 1.93 -1.83
N LEU A 48 -15.85 3.00 -1.10
CA LEU A 48 -14.98 4.16 -0.99
C LEU A 48 -13.67 3.82 -0.28
N ALA A 49 -13.73 3.12 0.86
CA ALA A 49 -12.53 2.68 1.60
C ALA A 49 -11.63 1.81 0.74
N ALA A 50 -12.19 0.86 0.00
CA ALA A 50 -11.46 0.00 -0.93
C ALA A 50 -10.85 0.81 -2.08
N ALA A 51 -11.62 1.71 -2.70
CA ALA A 51 -11.16 2.54 -3.80
C ALA A 51 -9.98 3.44 -3.42
N VAL A 52 -10.08 4.14 -2.28
CA VAL A 52 -9.01 4.99 -1.74
C VAL A 52 -7.77 4.17 -1.40
N THR A 53 -7.95 2.99 -0.78
CA THR A 53 -6.84 2.07 -0.47
C THR A 53 -6.10 1.64 -1.74
N ASN A 54 -6.84 1.16 -2.74
CA ASN A 54 -6.26 0.73 -4.01
C ASN A 54 -5.51 1.85 -4.71
N GLU A 55 -6.06 3.07 -4.72
CA GLU A 55 -5.42 4.23 -5.33
C GLU A 55 -4.06 4.57 -4.72
N MET A 56 -3.90 4.39 -3.39
CA MET A 56 -2.63 4.63 -2.71
C MET A 56 -1.54 3.64 -3.11
N PHE A 57 -1.92 2.41 -3.48
CA PHE A 57 -1.01 1.40 -4.00
C PHE A 57 -0.92 1.38 -5.54
N SER A 58 -1.65 2.29 -6.22
CA SER A 58 -1.82 2.30 -7.68
C SER A 58 -2.36 0.98 -8.23
N GLU A 59 -3.30 0.39 -7.51
CA GLU A 59 -3.98 -0.85 -7.85
C GLU A 59 -5.40 -0.56 -8.35
N PHE A 60 -5.95 -1.47 -9.16
CA PHE A 60 -7.32 -1.40 -9.64
C PHE A 60 -8.19 -2.40 -8.89
N SER A 61 -9.48 -2.10 -8.74
CA SER A 61 -10.41 -3.11 -8.23
C SER A 61 -10.46 -4.32 -9.16
N SER A 62 -10.53 -5.52 -8.58
CA SER A 62 -10.74 -6.76 -9.32
C SER A 62 -12.22 -7.00 -9.66
N SER A 63 -13.15 -6.47 -8.86
CA SER A 63 -14.59 -6.58 -9.06
C SER A 63 -15.14 -5.57 -10.09
N VAL A 64 -16.28 -5.88 -10.70
CA VAL A 64 -16.95 -4.98 -11.64
C VAL A 64 -17.47 -3.75 -10.91
N GLU A 65 -18.12 -3.97 -9.77
CA GLU A 65 -18.71 -2.94 -8.92
C GLU A 65 -17.65 -1.94 -8.45
N GLY A 66 -16.48 -2.43 -8.03
CA GLY A 66 -15.40 -1.55 -7.57
C GLY A 66 -14.76 -0.73 -8.70
N LYS A 67 -14.71 -1.29 -9.93
CA LYS A 67 -14.23 -0.55 -11.11
C LYS A 67 -15.21 0.56 -11.49
N GLU A 68 -16.51 0.25 -11.51
CA GLU A 68 -17.57 1.23 -11.78
C GLU A 68 -17.57 2.32 -10.71
N PHE A 69 -17.42 1.96 -9.43
CA PHE A 69 -17.32 2.92 -8.34
C PHE A 69 -16.14 3.88 -8.52
N GLN A 70 -14.94 3.33 -8.79
CA GLN A 70 -13.73 4.13 -9.04
C GLN A 70 -13.90 5.11 -10.21
N ALA A 71 -14.57 4.67 -11.28
CA ALA A 71 -14.80 5.50 -12.47
C ALA A 71 -15.83 6.61 -12.21
N THR A 72 -16.88 6.32 -11.46
CA THR A 72 -18.02 7.24 -11.23
C THR A 72 -17.78 8.22 -10.09
N HIS A 73 -16.93 7.89 -9.12
CA HIS A 73 -16.70 8.69 -7.91
C HIS A 73 -15.28 9.24 -7.80
N ARG A 74 -14.62 9.50 -8.94
CA ARG A 74 -13.20 9.92 -8.97
C ARG A 74 -12.93 11.16 -8.10
N ASP A 75 -13.75 12.19 -8.22
CA ASP A 75 -13.57 13.45 -7.49
C ASP A 75 -13.64 13.25 -5.97
N LEU A 76 -14.52 12.34 -5.51
CA LEU A 76 -14.64 12.01 -4.10
C LEU A 76 -13.41 11.25 -3.60
N ILE A 77 -12.92 10.30 -4.40
CA ILE A 77 -11.71 9.54 -4.07
C ILE A 77 -10.50 10.48 -3.97
N ASP A 78 -10.34 11.41 -4.92
CA ASP A 78 -9.26 12.39 -4.90
C ASP A 78 -9.36 13.35 -3.70
N LYS A 79 -10.57 13.77 -3.33
CA LYS A 79 -10.81 14.56 -2.11
C LYS A 79 -10.39 13.80 -0.85
N GLU A 80 -10.78 12.54 -0.73
CA GLU A 80 -10.45 11.73 0.44
C GLU A 80 -8.95 11.40 0.50
N LEU A 81 -8.30 11.12 -0.63
CA LEU A 81 -6.84 11.00 -0.72
C LEU A 81 -6.13 12.29 -0.27
N TYR A 82 -6.67 13.45 -0.60
CA TYR A 82 -6.12 14.73 -0.14
C TYR A 82 -6.21 14.88 1.38
N LEU A 83 -7.31 14.43 1.99
CA LEU A 83 -7.50 14.49 3.44
C LEU A 83 -6.56 13.53 4.21
N LEU A 84 -6.06 12.49 3.56
CA LEU A 84 -5.09 11.56 4.18
C LEU A 84 -3.72 12.18 4.44
N LYS A 85 -3.40 13.36 3.90
CA LYS A 85 -2.13 14.05 4.17
C LYS A 85 -1.92 14.37 5.66
N SER A 86 -3.00 14.56 6.41
CA SER A 86 -2.94 14.79 7.86
C SER A 86 -2.93 13.50 8.69
N GLU A 87 -3.09 12.33 8.06
CA GLU A 87 -3.11 11.03 8.73
C GLU A 87 -1.70 10.44 8.77
N GLU A 88 -0.84 10.97 9.64
CA GLU A 88 0.59 10.66 9.70
C GLU A 88 0.90 9.16 9.78
N GLU A 89 0.14 8.37 10.53
CA GLU A 89 0.36 6.92 10.62
C GLU A 89 0.13 6.21 9.29
N ILE A 90 -0.95 6.56 8.58
CA ILE A 90 -1.28 6.00 7.26
C ILE A 90 -0.23 6.41 6.24
N LYS A 91 0.15 7.70 6.24
CA LYS A 91 1.20 8.25 5.37
C LYS A 91 2.52 7.48 5.55
N ASN A 92 2.95 7.31 6.81
CA ASN A 92 4.23 6.68 7.13
C ASN A 92 4.27 5.20 6.76
N ILE A 93 3.20 4.45 7.05
CA ILE A 93 3.17 3.01 6.77
C ILE A 93 3.10 2.71 5.27
N ILE A 94 2.31 3.50 4.51
CA ILE A 94 2.20 3.30 3.06
C ILE A 94 3.49 3.73 2.35
N SER A 95 4.11 4.84 2.76
CA SER A 95 5.42 5.25 2.24
C SER A 95 6.46 4.15 2.45
N SER A 96 6.49 3.57 3.66
CA SER A 96 7.37 2.43 3.98
C SER A 96 7.10 1.21 3.11
N ALA A 97 5.82 0.87 2.89
CA ALA A 97 5.39 -0.25 2.06
C ALA A 97 5.82 -0.11 0.60
N LEU A 98 5.61 1.07 0.00
CA LEU A 98 6.00 1.29 -1.39
C LEU A 98 7.52 1.30 -1.58
N ARG A 99 8.26 1.82 -0.62
CA ARG A 99 9.73 1.87 -0.68
C ARG A 99 10.36 0.50 -0.54
N ILE A 100 9.88 -0.32 0.40
CA ILE A 100 10.40 -1.68 0.53
C ILE A 100 10.02 -2.52 -0.69
N ARG A 101 8.80 -2.37 -1.24
CA ARG A 101 8.38 -3.01 -2.49
C ARG A 101 9.29 -2.62 -3.66
N MET A 102 9.57 -1.32 -3.81
CA MET A 102 10.48 -0.81 -4.84
C MET A 102 11.89 -1.40 -4.68
N LYS A 103 12.41 -1.46 -3.45
CA LYS A 103 13.71 -2.09 -3.16
C LYS A 103 13.72 -3.56 -3.57
N ILE A 104 12.69 -4.33 -3.24
CA ILE A 104 12.57 -5.74 -3.62
C ILE A 104 12.54 -5.91 -5.13
N ILE A 105 11.72 -5.15 -5.84
CA ILE A 105 11.62 -5.24 -7.31
C ILE A 105 12.99 -4.95 -7.93
N TYR A 106 13.67 -3.87 -7.50
CA TYR A 106 15.02 -3.57 -7.97
C TYR A 106 16.01 -4.70 -7.69
N GLU A 107 15.92 -5.31 -6.51
CA GLU A 107 16.78 -6.39 -6.06
C GLU A 107 16.53 -7.75 -6.75
N THR A 108 15.33 -7.94 -7.32
CA THR A 108 14.93 -9.16 -8.05
C THR A 108 15.01 -9.02 -9.55
N GLN A 109 15.14 -7.81 -10.08
CA GLN A 109 15.39 -7.58 -11.50
C GLN A 109 16.67 -8.28 -11.95
N THR A 110 16.54 -9.05 -13.02
CA THR A 110 17.68 -9.65 -13.73
C THR A 110 18.09 -8.74 -14.88
N SER A 111 19.37 -8.76 -15.27
CA SER A 111 19.86 -8.05 -16.45
C SER A 111 18.99 -8.40 -17.68
N GLY A 112 18.22 -7.43 -18.18
CA GLY A 112 17.28 -7.60 -19.31
C GLY A 112 15.79 -7.50 -18.94
N SER A 113 15.43 -7.54 -17.65
CA SER A 113 14.06 -7.30 -17.17
C SER A 113 13.94 -5.91 -16.55
N TYR A 114 13.57 -4.92 -17.36
CA TYR A 114 13.24 -3.58 -16.86
C TYR A 114 11.75 -3.51 -16.56
N ASP A 115 11.40 -3.35 -15.29
CA ASP A 115 10.04 -2.99 -14.90
C ASP A 115 9.81 -1.50 -15.18
N LYS A 116 9.03 -1.20 -16.23
CA LYS A 116 8.68 0.17 -16.63
C LYS A 116 7.84 0.91 -15.60
N ASP A 117 7.27 0.19 -14.64
CA ASP A 117 6.40 0.73 -13.61
C ASP A 117 7.11 0.85 -12.25
N LEU A 118 8.40 0.48 -12.18
CA LEU A 118 9.22 0.63 -10.98
C LEU A 118 9.18 2.08 -10.48
N GLY A 119 8.69 2.26 -9.25
CA GLY A 119 8.63 3.55 -8.58
C GLY A 119 7.45 4.44 -8.97
N LYS A 120 6.62 4.09 -9.97
CA LYS A 120 5.42 4.87 -10.32
C LYS A 120 4.44 5.04 -9.15
N PRO A 121 4.10 4.00 -8.37
CA PRO A 121 3.19 4.16 -7.23
C PRO A 121 3.76 5.13 -6.18
N TYR A 122 5.06 5.05 -5.92
CA TYR A 122 5.74 5.92 -4.96
C TYR A 122 5.83 7.37 -5.45
N ALA A 123 6.08 7.58 -6.75
CA ALA A 123 6.06 8.91 -7.37
C ALA A 123 4.65 9.54 -7.32
N LYS A 124 3.59 8.75 -7.53
CA LYS A 124 2.20 9.19 -7.38
C LYS A 124 1.90 9.60 -5.94
N LEU A 125 2.25 8.79 -4.94
CA LEU A 125 2.03 9.20 -3.54
C LEU A 125 2.82 10.47 -3.17
N ARG A 126 4.04 10.63 -3.72
CA ARG A 126 4.80 11.86 -3.54
C ARG A 126 4.09 13.08 -4.13
N SER A 127 3.55 13.00 -5.35
CA SER A 127 2.79 14.13 -5.92
C SER A 127 1.53 14.46 -5.12
N LEU A 128 0.97 13.46 -4.42
CA LEU A 128 -0.15 13.64 -3.50
C LEU A 128 0.28 14.15 -2.11
N GLY A 129 1.57 14.25 -1.79
CA GLY A 129 2.03 14.61 -0.44
C GLY A 129 1.81 13.51 0.60
N LEU A 130 1.67 12.25 0.15
CA LEU A 130 1.44 11.07 0.97
C LEU A 130 2.72 10.23 1.17
N ALA A 131 3.87 10.79 0.83
CA ALA A 131 5.16 10.16 1.00
C ALA A 131 6.27 11.20 1.14
N ASP A 132 7.07 11.08 2.20
CA ASP A 132 8.21 11.97 2.45
C ASP A 132 9.46 11.52 1.67
N HIS A 133 10.36 12.46 1.37
CA HIS A 133 11.57 12.22 0.58
C HIS A 133 12.69 11.53 1.39
N ASP A 134 12.78 11.81 2.69
CA ASP A 134 13.99 11.53 3.47
C ASP A 134 13.87 10.39 4.47
N ALA A 135 12.69 9.78 4.61
CA ALA A 135 12.56 8.66 5.52
C ALA A 135 13.46 7.48 5.09
N GLU A 136 13.93 6.69 6.04
CA GLU A 136 14.77 5.51 5.76
C GLU A 136 13.91 4.35 5.20
N ILE A 137 14.46 3.53 4.30
CA ILE A 137 13.80 2.28 3.89
C ILE A 137 13.98 1.26 5.03
N PRO A 138 12.90 0.72 5.62
CA PRO A 138 13.03 -0.24 6.71
C PRO A 138 13.71 -1.54 6.26
N THR A 139 14.35 -2.24 7.20
CA THR A 139 14.75 -3.63 6.97
C THR A 139 13.49 -4.51 6.87
N PRO A 140 13.56 -5.68 6.19
CA PRO A 140 12.44 -6.63 6.14
C PRO A 140 11.82 -6.94 7.50
N GLU A 141 12.66 -7.23 8.50
CA GLU A 141 12.20 -7.60 9.85
C GLU A 141 11.48 -6.43 10.53
N LYS A 142 12.04 -5.21 10.39
CA LYS A 142 11.43 -3.99 10.93
C LYS A 142 10.09 -3.72 10.23
N PHE A 143 10.03 -3.88 8.91
CA PHE A 143 8.82 -3.67 8.13
C PHE A 143 7.70 -4.64 8.49
N ILE A 144 8.00 -5.93 8.62
CA ILE A 144 7.03 -6.95 9.05
C ILE A 144 6.45 -6.57 10.43
N SER A 145 7.31 -6.20 11.38
CA SER A 145 6.86 -5.77 12.71
C SER A 145 6.01 -4.50 12.67
N MET A 146 6.33 -3.54 11.78
CA MET A 146 5.52 -2.33 11.57
C MET A 146 4.14 -2.68 11.02
N ALA A 147 4.05 -3.57 10.03
CA ALA A 147 2.80 -4.02 9.43
C ALA A 147 1.87 -4.67 10.47
N GLU A 148 2.40 -5.59 11.28
CA GLU A 148 1.64 -6.25 12.35
C GLU A 148 1.13 -5.26 13.39
N LYS A 149 1.97 -4.32 13.84
CA LYS A 149 1.58 -3.28 14.80
C LYS A 149 0.50 -2.38 14.25
N PHE A 150 0.67 -1.93 13.00
CA PHE A 150 -0.30 -1.09 12.32
C PHE A 150 -1.66 -1.79 12.20
N PHE A 151 -1.68 -3.05 11.75
CA PHE A 151 -2.91 -3.82 11.62
C PHE A 151 -3.62 -4.02 12.97
N LYS A 152 -2.89 -4.39 14.03
CA LYS A 152 -3.47 -4.52 15.38
C LYS A 152 -4.12 -3.23 15.88
N SER A 153 -3.54 -2.08 15.56
CA SER A 153 -4.10 -0.77 15.91
C SER A 153 -5.22 -0.29 14.96
N SER A 154 -5.56 -1.08 13.94
CA SER A 154 -6.60 -0.78 12.95
C SER A 154 -7.87 -1.60 13.17
N GLN A 155 -7.87 -2.48 14.19
CA GLN A 155 -8.99 -3.31 14.62
C GLN A 155 -9.80 -2.62 15.71
#